data_AF-A2EJ42-F1
#
_entry.id   AF-A2EJ42-F1
#
_cell.length_a   1.000
_cell.length_b   1.000
_cell.length_c   1.000
_cell.angle_alpha   90.00
_cell.angle_beta   90.00
_cell.angle_gamma   90.00
#
_symmetry.space_group_name_H-M   'P 1'
#
loop_
_entity.id
_entity.type
_entity.pdbx_description
1 polymer ?
#
loop_
_entity_poly.entity_id
_entity_poly.type
_entity_poly.pdbx_seq_one_letter_code
_entity_poly.pdbx_strand_id
1 'polypeptide(L)'
;MEIFIKTLTGKHILIHVEPDFLVDDLYRILSGKVGIPADQQRLVFNGKQLERGNTLKDYGIQEYSILHLVLRLVGAKPVIYLYPEEETDVTVNIKAKDGEFSFVYPSFDHDSTWHVHAFPNGDLVHHGHHHPCLFWESLFYPSFDNGNNNDNENDNENREGFVIEGRQVVSFFEDTLRHINLSDREIFDFITFWCPKLIDMKYIKITFHFDDYCSQFPLSISPSPRHVNRIFFCATPLSTHISLRRPNLPTFSRDGFTVIEWGGCINTDDDRRLLK
;
A
#
# COMPACT_ATOMS: atom_id res chain seq x y z
N MET A 1 15.55 -10.53 -29.17
CA MET A 1 16.78 -10.54 -28.33
C MET A 1 16.46 -10.96 -26.90
N GLU A 2 17.45 -11.44 -26.15
CA GLU A 2 17.27 -11.82 -24.74
C GLU A 2 17.82 -10.74 -23.80
N ILE A 3 17.11 -10.41 -22.72
CA ILE A 3 17.56 -9.49 -21.67
C ILE A 3 17.35 -10.08 -20.29
N PHE A 4 18.13 -9.62 -19.31
CA PHE A 4 17.97 -9.98 -17.92
C PHE A 4 17.27 -8.88 -17.13
N ILE A 5 16.31 -9.26 -16.31
CA ILE A 5 15.68 -8.40 -15.31
C ILE A 5 16.16 -8.84 -13.94
N LYS A 6 16.88 -7.97 -13.24
CA LYS A 6 17.31 -8.18 -11.86
C LYS A 6 16.30 -7.56 -10.90
N THR A 7 15.70 -8.35 -10.04
CA THR A 7 14.77 -7.89 -8.99
C THR A 7 15.53 -7.29 -7.79
N LEU A 8 14.81 -6.63 -6.88
CA LEU A 8 15.34 -6.15 -5.60
C LEU A 8 15.96 -7.26 -4.75
N THR A 9 15.39 -8.46 -4.79
CA THR A 9 15.90 -9.65 -4.10
C THR A 9 17.14 -10.26 -4.75
N GLY A 10 17.62 -9.68 -5.85
CA GLY A 10 18.80 -10.14 -6.59
C GLY A 10 18.52 -11.32 -7.54
N LYS A 11 17.27 -11.77 -7.69
CA LYS A 11 16.87 -12.79 -8.66
C LYS A 11 16.99 -12.24 -10.08
N HIS A 12 17.51 -13.06 -11.00
CA HIS A 12 17.58 -12.75 -12.42
C HIS A 12 16.46 -13.49 -13.17
N ILE A 13 15.71 -12.76 -14.00
CA ILE A 13 14.63 -13.27 -14.85
C ILE A 13 15.01 -13.01 -16.30
N LEU A 14 15.02 -14.05 -17.13
CA LEU A 14 15.28 -13.93 -18.56
C LEU A 14 13.98 -13.57 -19.30
N ILE A 15 14.02 -12.53 -20.13
CA ILE A 15 12.90 -12.07 -20.94
C ILE A 15 13.33 -12.01 -22.41
N HIS A 16 12.48 -12.53 -23.30
CA HIS A 16 12.63 -12.35 -24.73
C HIS A 16 11.87 -11.09 -25.17
N VAL A 17 12.56 -10.17 -25.84
CA VAL A 17 12.03 -8.88 -26.28
C VAL A 17 12.52 -8.54 -27.69
N GLU A 18 11.81 -7.68 -28.40
CA GLU A 18 12.34 -7.05 -29.61
C GLU A 18 12.93 -5.66 -29.29
N PRO A 19 13.95 -5.18 -30.04
CA PRO A 19 14.52 -3.85 -29.80
C PRO A 19 13.53 -2.70 -29.89
N ASP A 20 12.50 -2.84 -30.71
CA ASP A 20 11.42 -1.86 -30.92
C ASP A 20 10.27 -2.00 -29.92
N PHE A 21 10.34 -2.94 -28.97
CA PHE A 21 9.36 -3.02 -27.88
C PHE A 21 9.29 -1.70 -27.15
N LEU A 22 8.06 -1.25 -26.89
CA LEU A 22 7.84 -0.14 -25.99
C LEU A 22 8.17 -0.59 -24.57
N VAL A 23 8.64 0.35 -23.76
CA VAL A 23 8.83 0.15 -22.33
C VAL A 23 7.52 -0.32 -21.67
N ASP A 24 6.37 0.17 -22.16
CA ASP A 24 5.04 -0.26 -21.71
C ASP A 24 4.77 -1.76 -21.94
N ASP A 25 5.25 -2.32 -23.06
CA ASP A 25 5.10 -3.74 -23.36
C ASP A 25 5.94 -4.60 -22.41
N LEU A 26 7.16 -4.13 -22.11
CA LEU A 26 8.02 -4.80 -21.16
C LEU A 26 7.41 -4.81 -19.74
N TYR A 27 6.83 -3.70 -19.29
CA TYR A 27 6.10 -3.66 -18.01
C TYR A 27 4.93 -4.65 -17.98
N ARG A 28 4.17 -4.76 -19.09
CA ARG A 28 3.05 -5.70 -19.19
C ARG A 28 3.50 -7.16 -19.13
N ILE A 29 4.58 -7.51 -19.85
CA ILE A 29 5.17 -8.85 -19.83
C ILE A 29 5.65 -9.20 -18.42
N LEU A 30 6.33 -8.26 -17.77
CA LEU A 30 6.82 -8.43 -16.42
C LEU A 30 5.68 -8.64 -15.43
N SER A 31 4.56 -7.93 -15.59
CA SER A 31 3.43 -8.08 -14.67
C SER A 31 2.95 -9.53 -14.55
N GLY A 32 2.82 -10.25 -15.67
CA GLY A 32 2.48 -11.67 -15.65
C GLY A 32 3.58 -12.60 -15.12
N LYS A 33 4.83 -12.18 -15.13
CA LYS A 33 5.99 -13.01 -14.69
C LYS A 33 6.38 -12.80 -13.24
N VAL A 34 6.21 -11.59 -12.72
CA VAL A 34 6.60 -11.22 -11.35
C VAL A 34 5.41 -10.92 -10.44
N GLY A 35 4.19 -10.84 -10.99
CA GLY A 35 2.98 -10.51 -10.23
C GLY A 35 2.84 -9.02 -9.90
N ILE A 36 3.79 -8.17 -10.32
CA ILE A 36 3.79 -6.73 -10.00
C ILE A 36 3.00 -5.97 -11.09
N PRO A 37 1.97 -5.18 -10.75
CA PRO A 37 1.23 -4.35 -11.71
C PRO A 37 2.15 -3.40 -12.49
N ALA A 38 1.89 -3.18 -13.78
CA ALA A 38 2.76 -2.42 -14.68
C ALA A 38 3.05 -0.98 -14.20
N ASP A 39 2.07 -0.32 -13.61
CA ASP A 39 2.12 1.02 -13.02
C ASP A 39 2.93 1.09 -11.71
N GLN A 40 3.16 -0.04 -11.05
CA GLN A 40 3.96 -0.16 -9.84
C GLN A 40 5.42 -0.56 -10.12
N GLN A 41 5.74 -0.90 -11.37
CA GLN A 41 7.08 -1.25 -11.78
C GLN A 41 7.89 -0.01 -12.15
N ARG A 42 9.18 -0.01 -11.80
CA ARG A 42 10.16 0.95 -12.28
C ARG A 42 11.36 0.20 -12.84
N LEU A 43 11.58 0.31 -14.14
CA LEU A 43 12.75 -0.26 -14.80
C LEU A 43 13.87 0.76 -14.85
N VAL A 44 15.07 0.34 -14.45
CA VAL A 44 16.27 1.17 -14.47
C VAL A 44 17.36 0.48 -15.29
N PHE A 45 17.96 1.21 -16.21
CA PHE A 45 19.09 0.76 -17.01
C PHE A 45 20.18 1.82 -17.02
N ASN A 46 21.44 1.43 -16.73
CA ASN A 46 22.58 2.36 -16.63
C ASN A 46 22.30 3.61 -15.79
N GLY A 47 21.61 3.43 -14.66
CA GLY A 47 21.24 4.51 -13.74
C GLY A 47 20.13 5.44 -14.24
N LYS A 48 19.49 5.13 -15.38
CA LYS A 48 18.36 5.88 -15.93
C LYS A 48 17.08 5.09 -15.80
N GLN A 49 16.03 5.73 -15.31
CA GLN A 49 14.68 5.18 -15.37
C GLN A 49 14.22 5.09 -16.82
N LEU A 50 13.57 3.99 -17.17
CA LEU A 50 12.91 3.83 -18.45
C LEU A 50 11.53 4.49 -18.40
N GLU A 51 11.36 5.52 -19.22
CA GLU A 51 10.09 6.22 -19.44
C GLU A 51 9.19 5.47 -20.42
N ARG A 52 7.88 5.51 -20.13
CA ARG A 52 6.81 4.99 -20.98
C ARG A 52 6.77 5.72 -22.34
N GLY A 53 6.29 5.04 -23.37
CA GLY A 53 6.26 5.54 -24.75
C GLY A 53 7.59 5.51 -25.52
N ASN A 54 8.73 5.29 -24.86
CA ASN A 54 10.01 5.04 -25.52
C ASN A 54 10.20 3.55 -25.82
N THR A 55 11.06 3.24 -26.79
CA THR A 55 11.44 1.85 -27.13
C THR A 55 12.68 1.39 -26.34
N LEU A 56 12.91 0.09 -26.25
CA LEU A 56 14.15 -0.45 -25.64
C LEU A 56 15.40 0.03 -26.40
N LYS A 57 15.31 0.14 -27.73
CA LYS A 57 16.38 0.66 -28.59
C LYS A 57 16.73 2.11 -28.28
N ASP A 58 15.78 2.95 -27.88
CA ASP A 58 16.04 4.36 -27.53
C ASP A 58 16.98 4.49 -26.32
N TYR A 59 17.00 3.48 -25.45
CA TYR A 59 17.93 3.39 -24.30
C TYR A 59 19.22 2.62 -24.61
N GLY A 60 19.39 2.13 -25.84
CA GLY A 60 20.54 1.31 -26.23
C GLY A 60 20.56 -0.05 -25.53
N ILE A 61 19.39 -0.58 -25.15
CA ILE A 61 19.28 -1.93 -24.58
C ILE A 61 19.57 -2.95 -25.69
N GLN A 62 20.49 -3.86 -25.41
CA GLN A 62 20.98 -4.88 -26.33
C GLN A 62 20.80 -6.28 -25.73
N GLU A 63 21.12 -7.29 -26.52
CA GLU A 63 21.17 -8.67 -26.06
C GLU A 63 22.04 -8.81 -24.79
N TYR A 64 21.52 -9.57 -23.83
CA TYR A 64 22.07 -9.81 -22.50
C TYR A 64 22.22 -8.57 -21.60
N SER A 65 21.59 -7.44 -21.94
CA SER A 65 21.51 -6.29 -21.04
C SER A 65 20.82 -6.66 -19.73
N ILE A 66 21.30 -6.10 -18.61
CA ILE A 66 20.69 -6.27 -17.29
C ILE A 66 19.94 -4.99 -16.94
N LEU A 67 18.62 -5.07 -16.85
CA LEU A 67 17.77 -4.02 -16.31
C LEU A 67 17.47 -4.33 -14.85
N HIS A 68 17.41 -3.31 -14.02
CA HIS A 68 16.97 -3.43 -12.64
C HIS A 68 15.47 -3.17 -12.58
N LEU A 69 14.71 -4.18 -12.17
CA LEU A 69 13.33 -3.99 -11.75
C LEU A 69 13.35 -3.61 -10.28
N VAL A 70 13.02 -2.35 -10.04
CA VAL A 70 12.71 -1.85 -8.71
C VAL A 70 11.23 -1.50 -8.69
N LEU A 71 10.68 -1.41 -7.49
CA LEU A 71 9.30 -0.94 -7.35
C LEU A 71 9.30 0.58 -7.36
N ARG A 72 8.23 1.16 -7.89
CA ARG A 72 7.91 2.54 -7.53
C ARG A 72 7.70 2.60 -6.04
N LEU A 73 8.21 3.65 -5.42
CA LEU A 73 7.83 3.89 -4.04
C LEU A 73 6.34 4.17 -4.09
N VAL A 74 5.60 3.50 -3.23
CA VAL A 74 4.22 3.85 -2.91
C VAL A 74 4.27 3.94 -1.40
N GLY A 75 4.23 5.16 -0.86
CA GLY A 75 4.30 5.37 0.58
C GLY A 75 3.23 4.51 1.20
N ALA A 76 3.60 3.65 2.15
CA ALA A 76 2.83 2.51 2.58
C ALA A 76 2.95 2.41 4.09
N LYS A 77 1.83 2.51 4.81
CA LYS A 77 1.91 2.45 6.29
C LYS A 77 0.74 1.75 6.98
N PRO A 78 0.63 0.43 6.85
CA PRO A 78 -0.16 -0.38 7.79
C PRO A 78 0.38 -0.30 9.23
N VAL A 79 -0.49 0.03 10.18
CA VAL A 79 -0.22 -0.05 11.63
C VAL A 79 -1.34 -0.79 12.33
N ILE A 80 -0.98 -1.70 13.24
CA ILE A 80 -1.89 -2.56 13.99
C ILE A 80 -1.89 -2.14 15.46
N TYR A 81 -3.08 -1.84 15.98
CA TYR A 81 -3.36 -1.56 17.39
C TYR A 81 -4.13 -2.73 18.00
N LEU A 82 -3.78 -3.10 19.23
CA LEU A 82 -4.43 -4.19 19.98
C LEU A 82 -5.05 -3.61 21.24
N TYR A 83 -6.36 -3.82 21.44
CA TYR A 83 -7.10 -3.37 22.62
C TYR A 83 -7.77 -4.56 23.31
N PRO A 84 -7.01 -5.38 24.07
CA PRO A 84 -7.58 -6.46 24.86
C PRO A 84 -8.43 -5.90 26.02
N GLU A 85 -9.32 -6.71 26.59
CA GLU A 85 -10.12 -6.30 27.76
C GLU A 85 -9.27 -6.22 29.04
N GLU A 86 -8.24 -7.08 29.12
CA GLU A 86 -7.30 -7.18 30.24
C GLU A 86 -5.88 -7.34 29.68
N GLU A 87 -4.87 -7.07 30.48
CA GLU A 87 -3.46 -7.30 30.10
C GLU A 87 -3.25 -8.76 29.67
N THR A 88 -2.78 -8.96 28.44
CA THR A 88 -2.77 -10.29 27.81
C THR A 88 -1.58 -10.46 26.88
N ASP A 89 -0.96 -11.64 26.89
CA ASP A 89 0.01 -12.02 25.86
C ASP A 89 -0.71 -12.35 24.55
N VAL A 90 -0.28 -11.70 23.47
CA VAL A 90 -0.89 -11.79 22.14
C VAL A 90 0.16 -12.21 21.12
N THR A 91 -0.14 -13.26 20.38
CA THR A 91 0.55 -13.64 19.15
C THR A 91 -0.14 -13.01 17.96
N VAL A 92 0.61 -12.26 17.15
CA VAL A 92 0.14 -11.63 15.91
C VAL A 92 0.98 -12.16 14.76
N ASN A 93 0.38 -12.87 13.81
CA ASN A 93 1.02 -13.35 12.60
C ASN A 93 0.40 -12.68 11.37
N ILE A 94 1.24 -12.12 10.51
CA ILE A 94 0.81 -11.53 9.25
C ILE A 94 1.49 -12.22 8.07
N LYS A 95 0.73 -12.46 7.01
CA LYS A 95 1.24 -13.04 5.76
C LYS A 95 1.02 -12.09 4.61
N ALA A 96 1.96 -12.03 3.67
CA ALA A 96 1.77 -11.42 2.37
C ALA A 96 1.63 -12.54 1.34
N LYS A 97 0.54 -12.56 0.56
CA LYS A 97 0.32 -13.62 -0.45
C LYS A 97 1.37 -13.60 -1.56
N ASP A 98 1.76 -12.40 -2.02
CA ASP A 98 2.60 -12.20 -3.21
C ASP A 98 3.67 -11.11 -3.02
N GLY A 99 4.23 -10.96 -1.81
CA GLY A 99 5.23 -9.93 -1.53
C GLY A 99 6.12 -10.23 -0.33
N GLU A 100 7.24 -9.54 -0.26
CA GLU A 100 8.10 -9.49 0.93
C GLU A 100 7.81 -8.22 1.73
N PHE A 101 8.05 -8.27 3.04
CA PHE A 101 7.99 -7.07 3.88
C PHE A 101 9.21 -6.19 3.57
N SER A 102 9.01 -4.92 3.19
CA SER A 102 10.11 -3.94 3.06
C SER A 102 10.65 -3.55 4.42
N PHE A 103 9.77 -3.44 5.41
CA PHE A 103 10.11 -2.95 6.72
C PHE A 103 9.11 -3.45 7.76
N VAL A 104 9.58 -3.72 8.97
CA VAL A 104 8.75 -4.08 10.11
C VAL A 104 9.31 -3.48 11.38
N TYR A 105 8.43 -3.02 12.26
CA TYR A 105 8.82 -2.55 13.59
C TYR A 105 7.71 -2.77 14.63
N PRO A 106 8.03 -3.38 15.79
CA PRO A 106 9.30 -4.01 16.13
C PRO A 106 9.63 -5.18 15.18
N SER A 107 10.86 -5.70 15.24
CA SER A 107 11.23 -6.85 14.41
C SER A 107 10.40 -8.08 14.78
N PHE A 108 10.08 -8.92 13.78
CA PHE A 108 9.44 -10.21 14.04
C PHE A 108 10.30 -11.10 14.94
N ASP A 109 9.66 -11.96 15.74
CA ASP A 109 10.35 -13.01 16.47
C ASP A 109 10.77 -14.15 15.53
N HIS A 110 9.83 -14.60 14.69
CA HIS A 110 10.02 -15.63 13.66
C HIS A 110 8.83 -15.64 12.70
N ASP A 111 9.03 -16.11 11.46
CA ASP A 111 7.96 -16.43 10.50
C ASP A 111 6.85 -15.37 10.35
N SER A 112 7.23 -14.09 10.31
CA SER A 112 6.31 -12.95 10.24
C SER A 112 5.34 -12.85 11.43
N THR A 113 5.84 -13.18 12.63
CA THR A 113 5.09 -13.22 13.88
C THR A 113 5.69 -12.29 14.92
N TRP A 114 4.83 -11.61 15.67
CA TRP A 114 5.13 -10.92 16.91
C TRP A 114 4.46 -11.61 18.10
N HIS A 115 5.16 -11.69 19.22
CA HIS A 115 4.66 -12.10 20.53
C HIS A 115 4.78 -10.91 21.47
N VAL A 116 3.67 -10.23 21.72
CA VAL A 116 3.65 -9.01 22.51
C VAL A 116 2.79 -9.18 23.76
N HIS A 117 3.15 -8.49 24.82
CA HIS A 117 2.26 -8.28 25.94
C HIS A 117 1.44 -7.01 25.68
N ALA A 118 0.11 -7.13 25.58
CA ALA A 118 -0.79 -6.04 25.19
C ALA A 118 -1.62 -5.54 26.37
N PHE A 119 -1.79 -4.23 26.47
CA PHE A 119 -2.53 -3.55 27.52
C PHE A 119 -3.86 -2.99 26.98
N PRO A 120 -4.92 -2.88 27.80
CA PRO A 120 -6.22 -2.36 27.35
C PRO A 120 -6.20 -0.93 26.77
N ASN A 121 -5.18 -0.14 27.12
CA ASN A 121 -4.99 1.22 26.61
C ASN A 121 -4.36 1.27 25.20
N GLY A 122 -4.03 0.12 24.60
CA GLY A 122 -3.40 0.01 23.29
C GLY A 122 -1.87 -0.04 23.31
N ASP A 123 -1.24 0.06 24.48
CA ASP A 123 0.21 -0.07 24.58
C ASP A 123 0.63 -1.53 24.52
N LEU A 124 1.81 -1.77 23.96
CA LEU A 124 2.40 -3.08 23.79
C LEU A 124 3.77 -3.12 24.44
N VAL A 125 4.18 -4.29 24.92
CA VAL A 125 5.56 -4.59 25.29
C VAL A 125 6.07 -5.74 24.44
N HIS A 126 7.15 -5.52 23.71
CA HIS A 126 7.87 -6.51 22.92
C HIS A 126 9.33 -6.55 23.37
N HIS A 127 9.83 -7.72 23.75
CA HIS A 127 11.18 -7.89 24.33
C HIS A 127 11.56 -6.87 25.43
N GLY A 128 10.59 -6.50 26.28
CA GLY A 128 10.79 -5.56 27.38
C GLY A 128 10.85 -4.08 26.95
N HIS A 129 10.45 -3.75 25.72
CA HIS A 129 10.37 -2.38 25.21
C HIS A 129 8.92 -2.02 24.89
N HIS A 130 8.54 -0.78 25.21
CA HIS A 130 7.19 -0.28 24.95
C HIS A 130 7.04 0.13 23.49
N HIS A 131 5.93 -0.28 22.89
CA HIS A 131 5.55 0.06 21.52
C HIS A 131 4.10 0.54 21.48
N PRO A 132 3.79 1.60 20.72
CA PRO A 132 2.42 2.11 20.64
C PRO A 132 1.54 1.34 19.65
N CYS A 133 2.14 0.54 18.77
CA CYS A 133 1.50 -0.27 17.73
C CYS A 133 2.53 -1.24 17.13
N LEU A 134 2.07 -2.18 16.32
CA LEU A 134 2.91 -2.96 15.40
C LEU A 134 2.86 -2.30 14.02
N PHE A 135 4.02 -2.17 13.38
CA PHE A 135 4.17 -1.55 12.07
C PHE A 135 4.74 -2.55 11.07
N TRP A 136 4.18 -2.54 9.86
CA TRP A 136 4.75 -3.25 8.74
C TRP A 136 4.56 -2.47 7.45
N GLU A 137 5.44 -2.75 6.50
CA GLU A 137 5.40 -2.26 5.14
C GLU A 137 5.72 -3.42 4.22
N SER A 138 5.04 -3.49 3.07
CA SER A 138 5.38 -4.42 2.01
C SER A 138 5.66 -3.67 0.72
N LEU A 139 6.60 -4.23 -0.03
CA LEU A 139 6.99 -3.80 -1.36
C LEU A 139 5.90 -4.08 -2.43
N PHE A 140 4.83 -4.79 -2.08
CA PHE A 140 3.73 -5.11 -2.99
C PHE A 140 2.47 -4.36 -2.57
N TYR A 141 1.79 -3.71 -3.52
CA TYR A 141 0.44 -3.20 -3.30
C TYR A 141 -0.59 -3.80 -4.23
N PRO A 142 -1.77 -4.15 -3.70
CA PRO A 142 -2.82 -4.73 -4.49
C PRO A 142 -3.27 -3.86 -5.66
N SER A 143 -3.53 -4.49 -6.80
CA SER A 143 -4.47 -3.96 -7.78
C SER A 143 -5.88 -4.00 -7.20
N PHE A 144 -6.19 -3.10 -6.27
CA PHE A 144 -7.55 -3.00 -5.73
C PHE A 144 -8.56 -2.51 -6.77
N ASP A 145 -8.07 -1.85 -7.82
CA ASP A 145 -8.85 -1.55 -9.02
C ASP A 145 -8.90 -2.81 -9.90
N ASN A 146 -9.95 -3.62 -9.72
CA ASN A 146 -10.47 -4.52 -10.76
C ASN A 146 -11.20 -3.74 -11.88
N GLY A 147 -10.83 -2.47 -12.10
CA GLY A 147 -11.21 -1.70 -13.26
C GLY A 147 -10.08 -1.79 -14.27
N ASN A 148 -10.35 -2.38 -15.43
CA ASN A 148 -9.50 -2.26 -16.62
C ASN A 148 -8.82 -0.88 -16.65
N ASN A 149 -7.49 -0.86 -16.75
CA ASN A 149 -6.72 0.29 -17.25
C ASN A 149 -7.00 0.55 -18.75
N ASN A 150 -8.24 0.33 -19.18
CA ASN A 150 -8.77 0.92 -20.39
C ASN A 150 -9.32 2.26 -19.95
N ASP A 151 -8.58 3.32 -20.24
CA ASP A 151 -9.00 4.72 -20.15
C ASP A 151 -10.15 5.01 -21.15
N ASN A 152 -11.22 4.22 -21.11
CA ASN A 152 -12.47 4.57 -21.71
C ASN A 152 -13.19 5.48 -20.71
N GLU A 153 -13.20 6.78 -21.01
CA GLU A 153 -13.83 7.86 -20.22
C GLU A 153 -15.32 7.63 -19.87
N ASN A 154 -15.95 6.57 -20.40
CA ASN A 154 -17.36 6.24 -20.23
C ASN A 154 -17.68 5.33 -19.01
N ASP A 155 -16.70 4.82 -18.26
CA ASP A 155 -16.93 3.91 -17.11
C ASP A 155 -16.94 4.60 -15.73
N ASN A 156 -16.96 5.94 -15.68
CA ASN A 156 -16.98 6.69 -14.42
C ASN A 156 -18.26 6.50 -13.59
N GLU A 157 -19.37 6.06 -14.20
CA GLU A 157 -20.67 5.92 -13.50
C GLU A 157 -20.69 4.83 -12.42
N ASN A 158 -19.77 3.86 -12.45
CA ASN A 158 -19.71 2.77 -11.47
C ASN A 158 -18.55 2.87 -10.47
N ARG A 159 -17.76 3.95 -10.51
CA ARG A 159 -16.60 4.11 -9.63
C ARG A 159 -16.99 4.85 -8.35
N GLU A 160 -16.70 4.24 -7.21
CA GLU A 160 -16.90 4.85 -5.90
C GLU A 160 -15.62 5.51 -5.38
N GLY A 161 -15.79 6.59 -4.64
CA GLY A 161 -14.70 7.25 -3.94
C GLY A 161 -15.05 8.66 -3.52
N PHE A 162 -14.09 9.30 -2.86
CA PHE A 162 -14.15 10.71 -2.53
C PHE A 162 -13.19 11.46 -3.44
N VAL A 163 -13.58 12.66 -3.88
CA VAL A 163 -12.68 13.59 -4.55
C VAL A 163 -12.64 14.84 -3.71
N ILE A 164 -11.45 15.18 -3.25
CA ILE A 164 -11.21 16.34 -2.38
C ILE A 164 -10.06 17.18 -2.92
N GLU A 165 -10.01 18.44 -2.52
CA GLU A 165 -8.81 19.26 -2.70
C GLU A 165 -7.76 18.95 -1.63
N GLY A 166 -6.47 19.07 -1.95
CA GLY A 166 -5.39 18.80 -0.97
C GLY A 166 -5.53 19.62 0.31
N ARG A 167 -5.98 20.88 0.21
CA ARG A 167 -6.24 21.73 1.39
C ARG A 167 -7.34 21.21 2.32
N GLN A 168 -8.17 20.27 1.88
CA GLN A 168 -9.27 19.68 2.65
C GLN A 168 -8.89 18.37 3.34
N VAL A 169 -7.68 17.83 3.10
CA VAL A 169 -7.30 16.47 3.56
C VAL A 169 -7.44 16.29 5.07
N VAL A 170 -7.03 17.28 5.86
CA VAL A 170 -7.07 17.19 7.33
C VAL A 170 -8.51 17.07 7.80
N SER A 171 -9.37 18.04 7.48
CA SER A 171 -10.79 18.02 7.86
C SER A 171 -11.52 16.79 7.32
N PHE A 172 -11.20 16.39 6.08
CA PHE A 172 -11.81 15.21 5.47
C PHE A 172 -11.49 13.94 6.27
N PHE A 173 -10.21 13.70 6.59
CA PHE A 173 -9.82 12.51 7.34
C PHE A 173 -10.27 12.58 8.80
N GLU A 174 -10.28 13.75 9.45
CA GLU A 174 -10.85 13.88 10.80
C GLU A 174 -12.32 13.44 10.82
N ASP A 175 -13.15 13.99 9.95
CA ASP A 175 -14.58 13.65 9.88
C ASP A 175 -14.80 12.19 9.50
N THR A 176 -14.07 11.71 8.48
CA THR A 176 -14.22 10.36 7.95
C THR A 176 -13.76 9.30 8.95
N LEU A 177 -12.58 9.47 9.56
CA LEU A 177 -12.03 8.49 10.49
C LEU A 177 -12.82 8.47 11.81
N ARG A 178 -13.37 9.61 12.25
CA ARG A 178 -14.32 9.64 13.37
C ARG A 178 -15.61 8.91 13.05
N HIS A 179 -16.16 9.10 11.85
CA HIS A 179 -17.40 8.43 11.42
C HIS A 179 -17.28 6.90 11.43
N ILE A 180 -16.11 6.36 11.05
CA ILE A 180 -15.85 4.91 11.08
C ILE A 180 -15.48 4.38 12.48
N ASN A 181 -15.47 5.25 13.51
CA ASN A 181 -15.18 4.92 14.91
C ASN A 181 -13.69 4.61 15.22
N LEU A 182 -12.76 5.36 14.62
CA LEU A 182 -11.35 5.40 15.09
C LEU A 182 -11.21 6.33 16.31
N SER A 183 -10.27 5.99 17.19
CA SER A 183 -9.92 6.78 18.37
C SER A 183 -9.09 8.01 18.02
N ASP A 184 -9.02 8.99 18.93
CA ASP A 184 -8.19 10.20 18.73
C ASP A 184 -6.71 9.87 18.51
N ARG A 185 -6.19 8.81 19.16
CA ARG A 185 -4.82 8.31 18.97
C ARG A 185 -4.61 7.80 17.54
N GLU A 186 -5.51 6.96 17.07
CA GLU A 186 -5.46 6.39 15.71
C GLU A 186 -5.58 7.48 14.64
N ILE A 187 -6.49 8.44 14.85
CA ILE A 187 -6.69 9.59 13.96
C ILE A 187 -5.45 10.47 13.91
N PHE A 188 -4.86 10.79 15.06
CA PHE A 188 -3.65 11.59 15.14
C PHE A 188 -2.49 10.94 14.38
N ASP A 189 -2.23 9.65 14.63
CA ASP A 189 -1.16 8.91 13.95
C ASP A 189 -1.39 8.84 12.43
N PHE A 190 -2.64 8.65 11.99
CA PHE A 190 -3.01 8.64 10.58
C PHE A 190 -2.75 10.01 9.93
N ILE A 191 -3.29 11.07 10.52
CA ILE A 191 -3.24 12.42 9.96
C ILE A 191 -1.80 12.91 9.88
N THR A 192 -1.04 12.75 10.97
CA THR A 192 0.34 13.24 11.04
C THR A 192 1.25 12.53 10.05
N PHE A 193 0.94 11.29 9.66
CA PHE A 193 1.70 10.57 8.64
C PHE A 193 1.27 10.93 7.22
N TRP A 194 -0.04 10.88 6.92
CA TRP A 194 -0.54 10.96 5.56
C TRP A 194 -0.80 12.38 5.07
N CYS A 195 -1.39 13.26 5.90
CA CYS A 195 -1.81 14.58 5.45
C CYS A 195 -0.65 15.45 4.91
N PRO A 196 0.56 15.45 5.50
CA PRO A 196 1.69 16.21 4.95
C PRO A 196 2.07 15.81 3.51
N LYS A 197 1.84 14.54 3.14
CA LYS A 197 2.13 14.02 1.79
C LYS A 197 1.05 14.41 0.77
N LEU A 198 -0.15 14.71 1.25
CA LEU A 198 -1.34 14.91 0.43
C LEU A 198 -1.72 16.39 0.27
N ILE A 199 -1.37 17.25 1.23
CA ILE A 199 -1.88 18.61 1.33
C ILE A 199 -1.57 19.51 0.13
N ASP A 200 -0.42 19.30 -0.53
CA ASP A 200 0.02 20.07 -1.70
C ASP A 200 -0.63 19.61 -3.01
N MET A 201 -1.45 18.56 -3.00
CA MET A 201 -2.11 18.04 -4.20
C MET A 201 -3.31 18.90 -4.60
N LYS A 202 -3.49 19.12 -5.91
CA LYS A 202 -4.61 19.93 -6.42
C LYS A 202 -5.96 19.26 -6.13
N TYR A 203 -6.11 18.02 -6.60
CA TYR A 203 -7.25 17.15 -6.32
C TYR A 203 -6.74 15.75 -6.00
N ILE A 204 -7.49 15.02 -5.18
CA ILE A 204 -7.13 13.67 -4.73
C ILE A 204 -8.38 12.79 -4.80
N LYS A 205 -8.29 11.67 -5.52
CA LYS A 205 -9.24 10.56 -5.40
C LYS A 205 -8.84 9.73 -4.18
N ILE A 206 -9.75 9.54 -3.24
CA ILE A 206 -9.59 8.67 -2.07
C ILE A 206 -10.57 7.51 -2.18
N THR A 207 -10.03 6.29 -2.13
CA THR A 207 -10.82 5.04 -2.03
C THR A 207 -10.44 4.31 -0.74
N PHE A 208 -11.38 3.55 -0.18
CA PHE A 208 -11.17 2.73 1.01
C PHE A 208 -11.43 1.26 0.67
N HIS A 209 -10.58 0.39 1.20
CA HIS A 209 -10.47 -1.03 0.92
C HIS A 209 -10.54 -1.80 2.24
N PHE A 210 -11.21 -2.96 2.21
CA PHE A 210 -11.55 -3.75 3.38
C PHE A 210 -11.28 -5.23 3.08
N ASP A 211 -12.25 -5.98 2.57
CA ASP A 211 -12.14 -7.44 2.35
C ASP A 211 -11.06 -7.82 1.33
N ASP A 212 -10.89 -7.01 0.29
CA ASP A 212 -9.85 -7.12 -0.73
C ASP A 212 -8.44 -6.96 -0.14
N TYR A 213 -8.27 -5.99 0.76
CA TYR A 213 -7.03 -5.79 1.53
C TYR A 213 -6.78 -6.93 2.50
N CYS A 214 -7.78 -7.30 3.29
CA CYS A 214 -7.70 -8.40 4.25
C CYS A 214 -7.31 -9.72 3.59
N SER A 215 -7.85 -9.98 2.39
CA SER A 215 -7.57 -11.18 1.63
C SER A 215 -6.12 -11.26 1.15
N GLN A 216 -5.46 -10.13 0.89
CA GLN A 216 -4.09 -10.09 0.39
C GLN A 216 -3.04 -10.13 1.49
N PHE A 217 -3.41 -9.60 2.66
CA PHE A 217 -2.58 -9.62 3.85
C PHE A 217 -3.28 -10.34 4.99
N PRO A 218 -3.41 -11.69 4.96
CA PRO A 218 -4.05 -12.42 6.04
C PRO A 218 -3.40 -12.12 7.39
N LEU A 219 -4.22 -11.76 8.37
CA LEU A 219 -3.82 -11.45 9.73
C LEU A 219 -4.44 -12.47 10.68
N SER A 220 -3.61 -13.15 11.47
CA SER A 220 -4.02 -14.13 12.47
C SER A 220 -3.57 -13.67 13.84
N ILE A 221 -4.48 -13.67 14.82
CA ILE A 221 -4.23 -13.15 16.17
C ILE A 221 -4.73 -14.16 17.19
N SER A 222 -3.93 -14.42 18.23
CA SER A 222 -4.26 -15.31 19.34
C SER A 222 -3.89 -14.65 20.68
N PRO A 223 -4.77 -14.63 21.70
CA PRO A 223 -6.15 -15.15 21.68
C PRO A 223 -7.00 -14.42 20.64
N SER A 224 -8.05 -15.08 20.15
CA SER A 224 -8.87 -14.54 19.05
C SER A 224 -9.58 -13.25 19.50
N PRO A 225 -9.37 -12.12 18.80
CA PRO A 225 -10.14 -10.91 19.04
C PRO A 225 -11.61 -11.12 18.71
N ARG A 226 -12.49 -10.39 19.39
CA ARG A 226 -13.91 -10.32 19.04
C ARG A 226 -14.11 -9.54 17.73
N HIS A 227 -13.32 -8.48 17.54
CA HIS A 227 -13.37 -7.65 16.33
C HIS A 227 -11.97 -7.46 15.75
N VAL A 228 -11.86 -7.62 14.44
CA VAL A 228 -10.65 -7.29 13.66
C VAL A 228 -11.06 -6.31 12.57
N ASN A 229 -10.92 -5.02 12.87
CA ASN A 229 -11.33 -3.94 11.99
C ASN A 229 -10.11 -3.45 11.21
N ARG A 230 -10.12 -3.62 9.89
CA ARG A 230 -8.97 -3.29 9.04
C ARG A 230 -9.42 -2.41 7.89
N ILE A 231 -8.75 -1.28 7.72
CA ILE A 231 -9.03 -0.32 6.65
C ILE A 231 -7.76 0.04 5.91
N PHE A 232 -7.83 0.09 4.59
CA PHE A 232 -6.72 0.52 3.77
C PHE A 232 -7.20 1.58 2.78
N PHE A 233 -6.59 2.76 2.75
CA PHE A 233 -6.99 3.79 1.78
C PHE A 233 -5.99 3.93 0.63
N CYS A 234 -6.48 4.28 -0.56
CA CYS A 234 -5.62 4.67 -1.67
C CYS A 234 -5.87 6.13 -2.03
N ALA A 235 -4.82 6.94 -2.10
CA ALA A 235 -4.85 8.31 -2.62
C ALA A 235 -4.26 8.36 -4.03
N THR A 236 -5.06 8.78 -5.01
CA THR A 236 -4.59 9.01 -6.39
C THR A 236 -4.65 10.51 -6.69
N PRO A 237 -3.52 11.18 -6.97
CA PRO A 237 -3.51 12.58 -7.37
C PRO A 237 -4.24 12.78 -8.70
N LEU A 238 -5.01 13.86 -8.80
CA LEU A 238 -5.75 14.23 -10.01
C LEU A 238 -5.39 15.66 -10.48
N SER A 239 -5.36 15.87 -11.79
CA SER A 239 -5.15 17.19 -12.41
C SER A 239 -6.45 18.02 -12.47
N THR A 240 -7.60 17.34 -12.52
CA THR A 240 -8.95 17.90 -12.60
C THR A 240 -9.86 17.25 -11.57
N HIS A 241 -10.93 17.95 -11.21
CA HIS A 241 -11.98 17.40 -10.36
C HIS A 241 -12.85 16.44 -11.19
N ILE A 242 -13.19 15.29 -10.62
CA ILE A 242 -14.11 14.31 -11.20
C ILE A 242 -15.26 14.03 -10.22
N SER A 243 -16.41 13.61 -10.72
CA SER A 243 -17.55 13.23 -9.90
C SER A 243 -17.56 11.71 -9.73
N LEU A 244 -17.61 11.25 -8.48
CA LEU A 244 -17.71 9.82 -8.11
C LEU A 244 -18.91 9.59 -7.20
N ARG A 245 -19.42 8.36 -7.20
CA ARG A 245 -20.42 7.95 -6.21
C ARG A 245 -19.74 7.89 -4.84
N ARG A 246 -20.34 8.55 -3.84
CA ARG A 246 -19.81 8.50 -2.48
C ARG A 246 -20.08 7.10 -1.89
N PRO A 247 -19.04 6.37 -1.45
CA PRO A 247 -19.23 5.08 -0.82
C PRO A 247 -19.86 5.26 0.57
N ASN A 248 -20.59 4.25 1.02
CA ASN A 248 -21.02 4.14 2.40
C ASN A 248 -19.92 3.44 3.21
N LEU A 249 -19.36 4.11 4.20
CA LEU A 249 -18.29 3.54 5.03
C LEU A 249 -18.89 2.82 6.25
N PRO A 250 -18.27 1.71 6.71
CA PRO A 250 -18.73 1.01 7.89
C PRO A 250 -18.38 1.78 9.16
N THR A 251 -19.13 1.53 10.24
CA THR A 251 -18.74 1.96 11.60
C THR A 251 -18.21 0.74 12.36
N PHE A 252 -16.99 0.83 12.89
CA PHE A 252 -16.35 -0.28 13.57
C PHE A 252 -16.90 -0.52 14.98
N SER A 253 -17.16 -1.79 15.29
CA SER A 253 -17.48 -2.25 16.66
C SER A 253 -16.20 -2.40 17.47
N ARG A 254 -16.27 -2.03 18.75
CA ARG A 254 -15.12 -1.98 19.67
C ARG A 254 -15.40 -2.60 21.04
N ASP A 255 -16.46 -3.41 21.16
CA ASP A 255 -16.74 -4.17 22.37
C ASP A 255 -15.88 -5.44 22.44
N GLY A 256 -15.31 -5.71 23.62
CA GLY A 256 -14.39 -6.83 23.83
C GLY A 256 -13.01 -6.61 23.19
N PHE A 257 -12.18 -7.67 23.17
CA PHE A 257 -10.86 -7.60 22.53
C PHE A 257 -10.98 -7.17 21.07
N THR A 258 -10.50 -5.96 20.77
CA THR A 258 -10.61 -5.32 19.46
C THR A 258 -9.24 -5.06 18.86
N VAL A 259 -9.12 -5.31 17.56
CA VAL A 259 -7.95 -4.97 16.75
C VAL A 259 -8.34 -3.93 15.73
N ILE A 260 -7.54 -2.87 15.64
CA ILE A 260 -7.66 -1.86 14.59
C ILE A 260 -6.39 -1.91 13.75
N GLU A 261 -6.53 -2.06 12.44
CA GLU A 261 -5.46 -1.78 11.50
C GLU A 261 -5.90 -0.70 10.53
N TRP A 262 -5.07 0.34 10.39
CA TRP A 262 -5.20 1.24 9.26
C TRP A 262 -3.92 1.26 8.45
N GLY A 263 -4.07 1.34 7.14
CA GLY A 263 -2.99 1.51 6.20
C GLY A 263 -3.41 2.42 5.06
N GLY A 264 -2.45 2.73 4.19
CA GLY A 264 -2.78 3.39 2.95
C GLY A 264 -1.63 3.41 1.98
N CYS A 265 -1.94 3.83 0.74
CA CYS A 265 -0.95 4.10 -0.28
C CYS A 265 -1.25 5.39 -1.04
N ILE A 266 -0.21 5.97 -1.64
CA ILE A 266 -0.35 7.05 -2.62
C ILE A 266 0.02 6.48 -3.98
N ASN A 267 -0.96 6.36 -4.87
CA ASN A 267 -0.77 5.91 -6.24
C ASN A 267 -0.28 7.09 -7.10
N THR A 268 1.03 7.23 -7.25
CA THR A 268 1.63 8.31 -8.03
C THR A 268 2.85 7.85 -8.82
N ASP A 269 3.04 8.45 -10.00
CA ASP A 269 4.22 8.28 -10.84
C ASP A 269 5.44 9.09 -10.35
N ASP A 270 5.26 10.00 -9.37
CA ASP A 270 6.29 10.91 -8.88
C ASP A 270 6.83 10.48 -7.50
N ASP A 271 7.87 9.62 -7.52
CA ASP A 271 8.53 9.07 -6.32
C ASP A 271 9.03 10.17 -5.34
N ARG A 272 9.35 11.38 -5.83
CA ARG A 272 9.90 12.47 -4.99
C ARG A 272 8.90 12.97 -3.95
N ARG A 273 7.60 12.77 -4.19
CA ARG A 273 6.54 13.23 -3.29
C ARG A 273 6.37 12.36 -2.06
N LEU A 274 6.87 11.12 -2.12
CA LEU A 274 6.74 10.14 -1.04
C LEU A 274 7.84 10.26 0.02
N LEU A 275 8.93 10.95 -0.33
CA LEU A 275 10.07 11.22 0.54
C LEU A 275 9.90 12.50 1.39
N LYS A 276 8.75 13.17 1.31
CA LYS A 276 8.36 14.31 2.15
C LYS A 276 7.57 13.84 3.38
#